data_AF-A0A2E7HTS9-F1
#
_entry.id   AF-A0A2E7HTS9-F1
#
_cell.length_a   1.000
_cell.length_b   1.000
_cell.length_c   1.000
_cell.angle_alpha   90.00
_cell.angle_beta   90.00
_cell.angle_gamma   90.00
#
_symmetry.space_group_name_H-M   'P 1'
#
loop_
_entity.id
_entity.type
_entity.pdbx_description
1 polymer ?
#
loop_
_entity_poly.entity_id
_entity_poly.type
_entity_poly.pdbx_seq_one_letter_code
_entity_poly.pdbx_strand_id
1 'polypeptide(L)'
;TFEPDEEQMEKIDKQKAFLRYVVAEEDYYTGNRIQKTVKTGAKSHFVFGRNEGGPQRFHRWTDALLAADNDQDLLELYKSGVG
;
A
#
# COMPACT_ATOMS: atom_id res chain seq x y z
N THR A 1 29.95 -18.27 5.89
CA THR A 1 28.47 -18.20 5.80
C THR A 1 27.94 -17.96 7.18
N PHE A 2 26.95 -17.08 7.34
CA PHE A 2 26.30 -16.86 8.62
C PHE A 2 25.23 -17.93 8.81
N GLU A 3 25.32 -18.67 9.92
CA GLU A 3 24.29 -19.61 10.36
C GLU A 3 23.76 -19.12 11.70
N PRO A 4 22.43 -18.95 11.86
CA PRO A 4 21.87 -18.50 13.12
C PRO A 4 22.01 -19.56 14.21
N ASP A 5 22.32 -19.13 15.43
CA ASP A 5 22.23 -19.99 16.61
C ASP A 5 20.78 -20.29 17.01
N GLU A 6 20.58 -21.17 17.99
CA GLU A 6 19.24 -21.60 18.42
C GLU A 6 18.38 -20.42 18.94
N GLU A 7 18.98 -19.47 19.67
CA GLU A 7 18.26 -18.30 20.19
C GLU A 7 17.82 -17.37 19.06
N GLN A 8 18.69 -17.17 18.07
CA GLN A 8 18.39 -16.43 16.86
C GLN A 8 17.30 -17.11 16.03
N MET A 9 17.34 -18.43 15.91
CA MET A 9 16.30 -19.20 15.22
C MET A 9 14.93 -19.04 15.91
N GLU A 10 14.87 -19.12 17.24
CA GLU A 10 13.62 -18.92 17.97
C GLU A 10 13.05 -17.49 17.76
N LYS A 11 13.90 -16.47 17.78
CA LYS A 11 13.50 -15.07 17.50
C LYS A 11 12.98 -14.91 16.07
N ILE A 12 13.64 -15.53 15.11
CA ILE A 12 13.23 -15.53 13.71
C ILE A 12 11.84 -16.14 13.57
N ASP A 13 11.59 -17.28 14.21
CA ASP A 13 10.30 -17.97 14.08
C ASP A 13 9.17 -17.21 14.78
N LYS A 14 9.43 -16.58 15.93
CA LYS A 14 8.48 -15.66 16.56
C LYS A 14 8.17 -14.46 15.66
N GLN A 15 9.18 -13.86 15.05
CA GLN A 15 8.99 -12.73 14.13
C GLN A 15 8.19 -13.13 12.89
N LYS A 16 8.46 -14.29 12.29
CA LYS A 16 7.69 -14.82 11.16
C LYS A 16 6.22 -15.03 11.53
N ALA A 17 5.96 -15.64 12.69
CA ALA A 17 4.61 -15.88 13.17
C ALA A 17 3.87 -14.55 13.40
N PHE A 18 4.54 -13.57 14.02
CA PHE A 18 3.99 -12.24 14.24
C PHE A 18 3.67 -11.52 12.92
N LEU A 19 4.61 -11.46 11.98
CA LEU A 19 4.40 -10.82 10.68
C LEU A 19 3.27 -11.48 9.89
N ARG A 20 3.20 -12.82 9.91
CA ARG A 20 2.10 -13.55 9.27
C ARG A 20 0.76 -13.18 9.90
N TYR A 21 0.68 -13.13 11.22
CA TYR A 21 -0.55 -12.78 11.93
C TYR A 21 -1.01 -11.35 11.58
N VAL A 22 -0.12 -10.36 11.69
CA VAL A 22 -0.47 -8.96 11.38
C VAL A 22 -0.92 -8.82 9.93
N VAL A 23 -0.18 -9.37 8.97
CA VAL A 23 -0.54 -9.23 7.55
C VAL A 23 -1.86 -9.97 7.24
N ALA A 24 -1.99 -11.23 7.64
CA ALA A 24 -3.12 -12.06 7.26
C ALA A 24 -4.41 -11.71 8.02
N GLU A 25 -4.31 -11.54 9.34
CA GLU A 25 -5.48 -11.45 10.21
C GLU A 25 -5.87 -10.00 10.53
N GLU A 26 -4.93 -9.05 10.48
CA GLU A 26 -5.22 -7.64 10.73
C GLU A 26 -5.34 -6.84 9.41
N ASP A 27 -4.29 -6.80 8.60
CA ASP A 27 -4.23 -5.96 7.40
C ASP A 27 -5.25 -6.41 6.34
N TYR A 28 -5.21 -7.68 5.94
CA TYR A 28 -6.15 -8.20 4.93
C TYR A 28 -7.59 -8.14 5.42
N TYR A 29 -7.85 -8.46 6.68
CA TYR A 29 -9.20 -8.39 7.24
C TYR A 29 -9.75 -6.95 7.17
N THR A 30 -8.95 -5.97 7.61
CA THR A 30 -9.33 -4.56 7.60
C THR A 30 -9.50 -4.04 6.17
N GLY A 31 -8.51 -4.29 5.31
CA GLY A 31 -8.51 -3.86 3.92
C GLY A 31 -9.71 -4.40 3.14
N ASN A 32 -10.03 -5.68 3.29
CA ASN A 32 -11.19 -6.29 2.62
C ASN A 32 -12.53 -5.66 3.04
N ARG A 33 -12.68 -5.26 4.30
CA ARG A 33 -13.89 -4.60 4.78
C ARG A 33 -14.02 -3.17 4.28
N ILE A 34 -12.90 -2.44 4.19
CA ILE A 34 -12.86 -1.13 3.54
C ILE A 34 -13.29 -1.29 2.09
N GLN A 35 -12.71 -2.23 1.34
CA GLN A 35 -13.06 -2.50 -0.06
C GLN A 35 -14.52 -2.90 -0.24
N LYS A 36 -15.06 -3.74 0.65
CA LYS A 36 -16.49 -4.08 0.64
C LYS A 36 -17.37 -2.83 0.77
N THR A 37 -16.99 -1.89 1.64
CA THR A 37 -17.71 -0.63 1.84
C THR A 37 -17.57 0.29 0.64
N VAL A 38 -16.37 0.45 0.08
CA VAL A 38 -16.10 1.26 -1.13
C VAL A 38 -17.00 0.81 -2.29
N LYS A 39 -17.11 -0.50 -2.51
CA LYS A 39 -17.93 -1.09 -3.59
C LYS A 39 -19.43 -0.79 -3.48
N THR A 40 -19.93 -0.38 -2.31
CA THR A 40 -21.34 0.00 -2.16
C THR A 40 -21.66 1.37 -2.76
N GLY A 41 -20.65 2.21 -3.01
CA GLY A 41 -20.86 3.59 -3.45
C GLY A 41 -21.48 4.51 -2.39
N ALA A 42 -21.64 4.04 -1.14
CA ALA A 42 -22.28 4.83 -0.06
C ALA A 42 -21.48 6.09 0.34
N LYS A 43 -20.20 6.15 0.00
CA LYS A 43 -19.34 7.33 0.19
C LYS A 43 -18.90 7.86 -1.17
N SER A 44 -19.14 9.15 -1.40
CA SER A 44 -18.71 9.84 -2.62
C SER A 44 -17.26 10.32 -2.58
N HIS A 45 -16.68 10.46 -1.39
CA HIS A 45 -15.33 10.99 -1.19
C HIS A 45 -14.61 10.25 -0.05
N PHE A 46 -13.29 10.13 -0.17
CA PHE A 46 -12.38 9.63 0.84
C PHE A 46 -11.35 10.70 1.18
N VAL A 47 -10.99 10.81 2.45
CA VAL A 47 -10.01 11.79 2.92
C VAL A 47 -8.83 11.03 3.49
N PHE A 48 -7.64 11.37 3.02
CA PHE A 48 -6.40 10.85 3.57
C PHE A 48 -5.90 11.73 4.72
N GLY A 49 -5.48 11.10 5.81
CA GLY A 49 -4.93 11.77 6.98
C GLY A 49 -3.58 12.44 6.68
N ARG A 50 -3.19 13.41 7.51
CA ARG A 50 -1.90 14.13 7.37
C ARG A 50 -0.67 13.20 7.37
N ASN A 51 -0.76 12.07 8.06
CA ASN A 51 0.32 11.08 8.14
C ASN A 51 0.28 10.03 7.01
N GLU A 52 -0.65 10.15 6.06
CA GLU A 52 -0.83 9.19 4.97
C GLU A 52 -0.19 9.70 3.67
N GLY A 53 1.03 10.24 3.77
CA GLY A 53 1.75 10.80 2.62
C GLY A 53 2.00 9.78 1.50
N GLY A 54 2.19 8.51 1.85
CA GLY A 54 2.32 7.41 0.89
C GLY A 54 1.06 7.23 0.03
N PRO A 55 -0.10 6.88 0.64
CA PRO A 55 -1.38 6.78 -0.07
C PRO A 55 -1.73 8.03 -0.87
N GLN A 56 -1.49 9.22 -0.31
CA GLN A 56 -1.73 10.48 -1.01
C GLN A 56 -0.92 10.58 -2.32
N ARG A 57 0.37 10.24 -2.30
CA ARG A 57 1.22 10.24 -3.52
C ARG A 57 0.81 9.13 -4.48
N PHE A 58 0.48 7.94 -3.99
CA PHE A 58 0.04 6.82 -4.82
C PHE A 58 -1.21 7.16 -5.62
N HIS A 59 -2.22 7.75 -4.98
CA HIS A 59 -3.45 8.14 -5.67
C HIS A 59 -3.22 9.27 -6.68
N ARG A 60 -2.39 10.28 -6.36
CA ARG A 60 -2.04 11.33 -7.33
C ARG A 60 -1.31 10.78 -8.55
N TRP A 61 -0.39 9.84 -8.37
CA TRP A 61 0.25 9.14 -9.48
C TRP A 61 -0.75 8.34 -10.30
N THR A 62 -1.66 7.61 -9.65
CA THR A 62 -2.69 6.82 -10.34
C THR A 62 -3.60 7.72 -11.18
N ASP A 63 -4.06 8.83 -10.63
CA ASP A 63 -4.89 9.81 -11.35
C ASP A 63 -4.15 10.40 -12.56
N ALA A 64 -2.89 10.79 -12.40
CA ALA A 64 -2.07 11.32 -13.49
C ALA A 64 -1.82 10.29 -14.60
N LEU A 65 -1.58 9.02 -14.24
CA LEU A 65 -1.40 7.94 -15.20
C LEU A 65 -2.68 7.64 -15.99
N LEU A 66 -3.85 7.67 -15.32
CA LEU A 66 -5.14 7.47 -15.98
C LEU A 66 -5.55 8.63 -16.88
N ALA A 67 -5.04 9.83 -16.63
CA ALA A 67 -5.32 11.04 -17.41
C ALA A 67 -4.39 11.23 -18.61
N ALA A 68 -3.31 10.45 -18.73
CA ALA A 68 -2.41 10.52 -19.88
C ALA A 68 -3.07 9.88 -21.11
N ASP A 69 -3.19 10.63 -22.21
CA ASP A 69 -3.88 10.17 -23.41
C ASP A 69 -2.95 9.39 -24.35
N ASN A 70 -1.63 9.58 -24.22
CA ASN A 70 -0.63 9.00 -25.10
C ASN A 70 0.76 8.86 -24.42
N ASP A 71 1.68 8.17 -25.12
CA ASP A 71 3.03 7.91 -24.63
C ASP A 71 3.85 9.18 -24.35
N GLN A 72 3.61 10.26 -25.10
CA GLN A 72 4.33 11.51 -24.88
C GLN A 72 3.93 12.16 -23.55
N ASP A 73 2.65 12.09 -23.17
CA ASP A 73 2.15 12.55 -21.88
C ASP A 73 2.77 11.74 -20.74
N LEU A 74 2.87 10.41 -20.90
CA LEU A 74 3.52 9.53 -19.92
C LEU A 74 5.01 9.88 -19.76
N LEU A 75 5.72 10.08 -20.87
CA LEU A 75 7.13 10.44 -20.86
C LEU A 75 7.36 11.77 -20.14
N GLU A 76 6.47 12.74 -20.32
CA GLU A 76 6.56 14.02 -19.62
C GLU A 76 6.24 13.86 -18.13
N LEU A 77 5.18 13.13 -17.78
CA LEU A 77 4.81 12.81 -16.40
C LEU A 77 5.96 12.12 -15.65
N TYR A 78 6.66 11.18 -16.28
CA TYR A 78 7.80 10.51 -15.64
C TYR A 78 8.99 11.45 -15.41
N LYS A 79 9.17 12.49 -16.24
CA LYS A 79 10.22 13.50 -16.04
C LYS A 79 9.85 14.49 -14.94
N SER A 80 8.61 14.96 -14.91
CA SER A 80 8.16 16.00 -13.98
C SER A 80 7.76 15.44 -12.61
N GLY A 81 7.30 14.19 -12.55
CA GLY A 81 6.65 13.60 -11.39
C GLY A 81 5.26 14.17 -11.11
N VAL A 82 4.63 13.69 -10.02
CA VAL A 82 3.44 14.32 -9.43
C VAL A 82 3.83 15.09 -8.16
N GLY A 83 3.27 16.28 -7.99
CA GLY A 83 3.42 17.09 -6.77
C GLY A 83 2.99 16.37 -5.50
#